data_AF-A0A3M1NFG9-F1
#
_entry.id   AF-A0A3M1NFG9-F1
#
_cell.length_a   1.000
_cell.length_b   1.000
_cell.length_c   1.000
_cell.angle_alpha   90.00
_cell.angle_beta   90.00
_cell.angle_gamma   90.00
#
_symmetry.space_group_name_H-M   'P 1'
#
loop_
_entity.id
_entity.type
_entity.pdbx_description
1 polymer ?
#
loop_
_entity_poly.entity_id
_entity_poly.type
_entity_poly.pdbx_seq_one_letter_code
_entity_poly.pdbx_strand_id
1 'polypeptide(L)'
;MGRRIVELVAEGHSIKGISMMDGMPNKGVIWRWRHEGKLPDANPEMARFSHEMDEAMEQRADVIIDECQYIADDDSRDIIQGVNGDIPNSAAVQRAKLRIDARKALAAYYARERYGKAAENMAGGSEGEVHRLVVHVDPVPLDEKMKANREGEEADSH
;
A
#
# COMPACT_ATOMS: atom_id res chain seq x y z
N MET A 1 5.61 -17.59 -15.94
CA MET A 1 5.76 -16.12 -15.77
C MET A 1 5.12 -15.63 -14.48
N GLY A 2 3.81 -15.81 -14.27
CA GLY A 2 3.11 -15.35 -13.05
C GLY A 2 3.78 -15.76 -11.74
N ARG A 3 4.13 -17.04 -11.58
CA ARG A 3 4.86 -17.54 -10.40
C ARG A 3 6.15 -16.76 -10.10
N ARG A 4 6.96 -16.46 -11.11
CA ARG A 4 8.22 -15.74 -10.94
C ARG A 4 7.99 -14.31 -10.47
N ILE A 5 6.92 -13.66 -10.92
CA ILE A 5 6.55 -12.31 -10.46
C ILE A 5 6.17 -12.35 -8.98
N VAL A 6 5.34 -13.32 -8.58
CA VAL A 6 4.94 -13.52 -7.18
C VAL A 6 6.16 -13.72 -6.28
N GLU A 7 7.07 -14.61 -6.65
CA GLU A 7 8.32 -14.86 -5.92
C GLU A 7 9.13 -13.58 -5.72
N LEU A 8 9.39 -12.83 -6.80
CA LEU A 8 10.16 -11.59 -6.74
C LEU A 8 9.48 -10.53 -5.85
N VAL A 9 8.14 -10.44 -5.89
CA VAL A 9 7.40 -9.51 -5.02
C VAL A 9 7.58 -9.91 -3.56
N ALA A 10 7.40 -11.19 -3.23
CA ALA A 10 7.58 -11.70 -1.86
C ALA A 10 9.01 -11.45 -1.35
N GLU A 11 10.02 -11.55 -2.21
CA GLU A 11 11.43 -11.25 -1.91
C GLU A 11 11.74 -9.74 -1.71
N GLY A 12 10.77 -8.85 -1.86
CA GLY A 12 10.95 -7.41 -1.64
C GLY A 12 10.89 -6.55 -2.91
N HIS A 13 11.00 -7.14 -4.10
CA HIS A 13 11.12 -6.37 -5.34
C HIS A 13 9.87 -5.53 -5.62
N SER A 14 10.08 -4.29 -6.04
CA SER A 14 8.98 -3.46 -6.53
C SER A 14 8.51 -3.95 -7.91
N ILE A 15 7.21 -3.82 -8.18
CA ILE A 15 6.63 -4.10 -9.51
C ILE A 15 7.35 -3.33 -10.61
N LYS A 16 7.78 -2.09 -10.34
CA LYS A 16 8.59 -1.29 -11.27
C LYS A 16 9.94 -1.95 -11.55
N GLY A 17 10.63 -2.41 -10.50
CA GLY A 17 11.91 -3.12 -10.63
C GLY A 17 11.76 -4.42 -11.42
N ILE A 18 10.71 -5.20 -11.14
CA ILE A 18 10.39 -6.41 -11.91
C ILE A 18 10.15 -6.07 -13.38
N SER A 19 9.38 -5.02 -13.67
CA SER A 19 9.11 -4.57 -15.04
C SER A 19 10.34 -4.12 -15.82
N MET A 20 11.47 -3.87 -15.15
CA MET A 20 12.74 -3.48 -15.77
C MET A 20 13.66 -4.68 -16.04
N MET A 21 13.32 -5.88 -15.55
CA MET A 21 14.09 -7.08 -15.80
C MET A 21 13.81 -7.63 -17.20
N ASP A 22 14.81 -8.27 -17.80
CA ASP A 22 14.67 -8.86 -19.13
C ASP A 22 13.57 -9.93 -19.17
N GLY A 23 12.77 -9.91 -20.23
CA GLY A 23 11.64 -10.81 -20.42
C GLY A 23 10.44 -10.60 -19.49
N MET A 24 10.45 -9.60 -18.58
CA MET A 24 9.32 -9.34 -17.69
C MET A 24 8.25 -8.45 -18.32
N PRO A 25 6.96 -8.68 -18.01
CA PRO A 25 5.90 -7.80 -18.46
C PRO A 25 5.98 -6.42 -17.78
N ASN A 26 5.50 -5.39 -18.47
CA ASN A 26 5.37 -4.07 -17.86
C ASN A 26 4.34 -4.07 -16.72
N LYS A 27 4.46 -3.08 -15.82
CA LYS A 27 3.59 -2.93 -14.65
C LYS A 27 2.09 -2.97 -14.99
N GLY A 28 1.68 -2.41 -16.13
CA GLY A 28 0.26 -2.35 -16.52
C GLY A 28 -0.32 -3.73 -16.79
N VAL A 29 0.46 -4.60 -17.44
CA VAL A 29 0.10 -5.99 -17.69
C VAL A 29 -0.02 -6.77 -16.38
N ILE A 30 0.95 -6.60 -15.47
CA ILE A 30 0.93 -7.26 -14.15
C ILE A 30 -0.32 -6.87 -13.36
N TRP A 31 -0.63 -5.57 -13.29
CA TRP A 31 -1.81 -5.09 -12.58
C TRP A 31 -3.11 -5.54 -13.23
N ARG A 32 -3.15 -5.60 -14.56
CA ARG A 32 -4.30 -6.12 -15.29
C ARG A 32 -4.56 -7.59 -14.95
N TRP A 33 -3.54 -8.46 -14.99
CA TRP A 33 -3.70 -9.87 -14.63
C TRP A 33 -4.20 -10.06 -13.20
N ARG A 34 -3.68 -9.27 -12.24
CA ARG A 34 -4.19 -9.28 -10.87
C ARG A 34 -5.66 -8.86 -10.81
N HIS A 35 -6.06 -7.83 -11.54
CA HIS A 35 -7.46 -7.37 -11.56
C HIS A 35 -8.39 -8.38 -12.23
N GLU A 36 -8.01 -8.91 -13.38
CA GLU A 36 -8.76 -9.95 -14.11
C GLU A 36 -8.94 -11.21 -13.26
N GLY A 37 -7.94 -11.60 -12.47
CA GLY A 37 -8.04 -12.71 -11.52
C GLY A 37 -9.06 -12.52 -10.39
N LYS A 38 -9.53 -11.29 -10.15
CA LYS A 38 -10.57 -11.01 -9.13
C LYS A 38 -11.99 -11.04 -9.69
N LEU A 39 -12.14 -11.25 -11.00
CA LEU A 39 -13.46 -11.31 -11.63
C LEU A 39 -14.16 -12.65 -11.30
N PRO A 40 -15.50 -12.68 -11.17
CA PRO A 40 -16.23 -13.91 -10.83
C PRO A 40 -16.06 -15.05 -11.85
N ASP A 41 -15.81 -14.71 -13.11
CA ASP A 41 -15.62 -15.61 -14.24
C ASP A 41 -14.14 -15.78 -14.64
N ALA A 42 -13.21 -15.33 -13.78
CA ALA A 42 -11.79 -15.48 -14.01
C ALA A 42 -11.41 -16.96 -14.21
N ASN A 43 -10.51 -17.22 -15.16
CA ASN A 43 -9.95 -18.57 -15.28
C ASN A 43 -9.15 -18.94 -14.02
N PRO A 44 -9.04 -20.25 -13.69
CA PRO A 44 -8.40 -20.68 -12.44
C PRO A 44 -6.95 -20.24 -12.28
N GLU A 45 -6.20 -20.09 -13.38
CA GLU A 45 -4.79 -19.65 -13.32
C GLU A 45 -4.69 -18.17 -12.93
N MET A 46 -5.55 -17.31 -13.47
CA MET A 46 -5.60 -15.88 -13.14
C MET A 46 -6.10 -15.66 -11.72
N ALA A 47 -7.12 -16.41 -11.29
CA ALA A 47 -7.61 -16.37 -9.91
C ALA A 47 -6.49 -16.75 -8.92
N ARG A 48 -5.76 -17.83 -9.20
CA ARG A 48 -4.60 -18.25 -8.41
C ARG A 48 -3.49 -17.19 -8.41
N PHE A 49 -3.15 -16.63 -9.57
CA PHE A 49 -2.15 -15.56 -9.66
C PHE A 49 -2.54 -14.34 -8.82
N SER A 50 -3.81 -13.90 -8.88
CA SER A 50 -4.27 -12.77 -8.08
C SER A 50 -4.17 -13.05 -6.58
N HIS A 51 -4.55 -14.25 -6.15
CA HIS A 51 -4.46 -14.65 -4.75
C HIS A 51 -3.01 -14.65 -4.26
N GLU A 52 -2.13 -15.35 -4.98
CA GLU A 52 -0.70 -15.43 -4.64
C GLU A 52 -0.03 -14.05 -4.67
N MET A 53 -0.45 -13.16 -5.57
CA MET A 53 0.01 -11.77 -5.59
C MET A 53 -0.42 -11.00 -4.35
N ASP A 54 -1.64 -11.20 -3.84
CA ASP A 54 -2.10 -10.54 -2.61
C ASP A 54 -1.27 -10.99 -1.40
N GLU A 55 -1.03 -12.31 -1.28
CA GLU A 55 -0.17 -12.88 -0.24
C GLU A 55 1.28 -12.39 -0.36
N ALA A 56 1.84 -12.36 -1.57
CA ALA A 56 3.20 -11.88 -1.80
C ALA A 56 3.36 -10.39 -1.47
N MET A 57 2.35 -9.57 -1.73
CA MET A 57 2.38 -8.16 -1.34
C MET A 57 2.38 -8.01 0.20
N GLU A 58 1.68 -8.90 0.91
CA GLU A 58 1.72 -8.93 2.36
C GLU A 58 3.09 -9.38 2.90
N GLN A 59 3.68 -10.45 2.34
CA GLN A 59 5.02 -10.92 2.69
C GLN A 59 6.09 -9.86 2.40
N ARG A 60 5.93 -9.12 1.30
CA ARG A 60 6.80 -8.00 0.94
C ARG A 60 6.85 -6.93 2.03
N ALA A 61 5.78 -6.76 2.80
CA ALA A 61 5.77 -5.82 3.93
C ALA A 61 6.82 -6.21 4.99
N ASP A 62 7.02 -7.50 5.23
CA ASP A 62 8.00 -8.01 6.20
C ASP A 62 9.42 -7.66 5.75
N VAL A 63 9.74 -7.92 4.49
CA VAL A 63 11.04 -7.56 3.90
C VAL A 63 11.30 -6.06 3.98
N ILE A 64 10.27 -5.23 3.73
CA ILE A 64 10.37 -3.77 3.83
C ILE A 64 10.67 -3.31 5.27
N ILE A 65 10.11 -4.00 6.27
CA ILE A 65 10.38 -3.71 7.68
C ILE A 65 11.79 -4.15 8.07
N ASP A 66 12.25 -5.31 7.62
CA ASP A 66 13.63 -5.76 7.84
C ASP A 66 14.64 -4.77 7.24
N GLU A 67 14.39 -4.27 6.02
CA GLU A 67 15.19 -3.19 5.41
C GLU A 67 15.28 -1.93 6.29
N CYS A 68 14.25 -1.63 7.08
CA CYS A 68 14.27 -0.47 7.96
C CYS A 68 15.29 -0.63 9.09
N GLN A 69 15.53 -1.85 9.57
CA GLN A 69 16.54 -2.13 10.59
C GLN A 69 17.94 -1.84 10.02
N TYR A 70 18.23 -2.38 8.83
CA TYR A 70 19.51 -2.11 8.15
C TYR A 70 19.75 -0.62 7.88
N ILE A 71 18.70 0.15 7.56
CA ILE A 71 18.83 1.60 7.36
C ILE A 71 19.05 2.34 8.69
N ALA A 72 18.45 1.86 9.78
CA ALA A 72 18.61 2.46 11.09
C ALA A 72 20.00 2.20 11.69
N ASP A 73 20.57 1.02 11.42
CA ASP A 73 21.86 0.59 11.96
C ASP A 73 23.06 1.08 11.11
N ASP A 74 22.85 1.58 9.90
CA ASP A 74 23.90 2.13 9.03
C ASP A 74 24.27 3.57 9.41
N ASP A 75 25.35 3.73 10.20
CA ASP A 75 25.91 5.00 10.64
C ASP A 75 27.03 5.54 9.73
N SER A 76 27.34 4.85 8.62
CA SER A 76 28.54 5.09 7.80
C SER A 76 28.66 6.50 7.21
N ARG A 77 27.58 7.28 7.24
CA ARG A 77 27.50 8.64 6.68
C ARG A 77 27.11 9.70 7.71
N ASP A 78 26.98 9.32 8.98
CA ASP A 78 26.48 10.21 10.04
C ASP A 78 27.51 11.22 10.50
N ILE A 79 28.77 11.07 10.09
CA ILE A 79 29.86 11.97 10.43
C ILE A 79 30.53 12.50 9.16
N ILE A 80 30.77 13.81 9.12
CA ILE A 80 31.63 14.48 8.14
C ILE A 80 32.96 14.76 8.83
N GLN A 81 34.03 14.15 8.35
CA GLN A 81 35.38 14.40 8.86
C GLN A 81 35.80 15.83 8.53
N GLY A 82 36.10 16.62 9.56
CA GLY A 82 36.52 18.01 9.45
C GLY A 82 37.93 18.24 9.99
N VAL A 83 38.59 19.29 9.49
CA VAL A 83 39.96 19.67 9.91
C VAL A 83 40.02 20.04 11.41
N ASN A 84 38.90 20.49 11.99
CA ASN A 84 38.78 20.88 13.40
C ASN A 84 38.02 19.83 14.24
N GLY A 85 37.91 18.60 13.74
CA GLY A 85 37.14 17.52 14.35
C GLY A 85 35.92 17.11 13.52
N ASP A 86 35.30 16.03 13.96
CA ASP A 86 34.17 15.38 13.31
C ASP A 86 32.87 16.17 13.52
N ILE A 87 32.14 16.39 12.43
CA ILE A 87 30.88 17.14 12.40
C ILE A 87 29.72 16.19 12.14
N PRO A 88 28.67 16.16 12.99
CA PRO A 88 27.48 15.36 12.72
C PRO A 88 26.78 15.76 11.42
N ASN A 89 26.47 14.77 10.59
CA ASN A 89 25.77 14.90 9.33
C ASN A 89 24.25 14.75 9.52
N SER A 90 23.60 15.80 10.00
CA SER A 90 22.15 15.79 10.23
C SER A 90 21.34 15.45 8.97
N ALA A 91 21.85 15.74 7.77
CA ALA A 91 21.20 15.40 6.51
C ALA A 91 21.22 13.88 6.22
N ALA A 92 22.27 13.16 6.63
CA ALA A 92 22.31 11.70 6.52
C ALA A 92 21.26 11.06 7.43
N VAL A 93 21.26 11.43 8.71
CA VAL A 93 20.30 10.95 9.72
C VAL A 93 18.86 11.24 9.31
N GLN A 94 18.55 12.47 8.88
CA GLN A 94 17.20 12.85 8.45
C GLN A 94 16.76 12.08 7.19
N ARG A 95 17.67 11.80 6.26
CA ARG A 95 17.38 10.99 5.08
C ARG A 95 17.11 9.53 5.46
N ALA A 96 17.88 8.96 6.39
CA ALA A 96 17.62 7.62 6.91
C ALA A 96 16.24 7.55 7.57
N LYS A 97 15.91 8.51 8.43
CA LYS A 97 14.58 8.63 9.04
C LYS A 97 13.46 8.71 7.99
N LEU A 98 13.59 9.58 6.99
CA LEU A 98 12.58 9.71 5.93
C LEU A 98 12.40 8.40 5.14
N ARG A 99 13.49 7.68 4.86
CA ARG A 99 13.43 6.37 4.19
C ARG A 99 12.70 5.33 5.02
N ILE A 100 12.92 5.31 6.34
CA ILE A 100 12.25 4.41 7.27
C ILE A 100 10.76 4.75 7.37
N ASP A 101 10.42 6.02 7.54
CA ASP A 101 9.02 6.47 7.67
C ASP A 101 8.21 6.13 6.41
N ALA A 102 8.76 6.39 5.23
CA ALA A 102 8.13 6.04 3.96
C ALA A 102 7.93 4.52 3.79
N ARG A 103 8.90 3.71 4.24
CA ARG A 103 8.82 2.24 4.20
C ARG A 103 7.78 1.70 5.17
N LYS A 104 7.74 2.21 6.41
CA LYS A 104 6.70 1.86 7.39
C LYS A 104 5.31 2.17 6.87
N ALA A 105 5.12 3.33 6.25
CA ALA A 105 3.85 3.69 5.63
C ALA A 105 3.45 2.71 4.50
N LEU A 106 4.43 2.27 3.70
CA LEU A 106 4.20 1.30 2.63
C LEU A 106 3.88 -0.11 3.17
N ALA A 107 4.61 -0.58 4.19
CA ALA A 107 4.35 -1.85 4.85
C ALA A 107 2.95 -1.86 5.50
N ALA A 108 2.55 -0.76 6.15
CA ALA A 108 1.22 -0.57 6.72
C ALA A 108 0.10 -0.59 5.67
N TYR A 109 0.38 -0.15 4.44
CA TYR A 109 -0.58 -0.23 3.34
C TYR A 109 -0.75 -1.68 2.84
N TYR A 110 0.34 -2.46 2.75
CA TYR A 110 0.29 -3.83 2.26
C TYR A 110 -0.20 -4.84 3.31
N ALA A 111 0.19 -4.68 4.57
CA ALA A 111 -0.17 -5.56 5.67
C ALA A 111 -0.79 -4.74 6.82
N ARG A 112 -1.99 -4.20 6.58
CA ARG A 112 -2.66 -3.27 7.49
C ARG A 112 -2.91 -3.84 8.88
N GLU A 113 -3.21 -5.13 8.99
CA GLU A 113 -3.44 -5.78 10.29
C GLU A 113 -2.17 -5.86 11.14
N ARG A 114 -1.01 -6.12 10.51
CA ARG A 114 0.27 -6.31 11.19
C ARG A 114 1.02 -5.01 11.45
N TYR A 115 1.04 -4.10 10.47
CA TYR A 115 1.84 -2.87 10.50
C TYR A 115 1.02 -1.58 10.45
N GLY A 116 -0.31 -1.69 10.34
CA GLY A 116 -1.19 -0.53 10.45
C GLY A 116 -1.12 0.10 11.83
N LYS A 117 -1.43 1.40 11.92
CA LYS A 117 -1.64 2.04 13.21
C LYS A 117 -2.88 1.42 13.86
N ALA A 118 -2.76 0.98 15.11
CA ALA A 118 -3.92 0.66 15.92
C ALA A 118 -4.83 1.89 15.94
N ALA A 119 -6.13 1.70 15.75
CA ALA A 119 -7.08 2.76 15.99
C ALA A 119 -7.05 3.05 17.49
N GLU A 120 -6.46 4.17 17.89
CA GLU A 120 -6.70 4.74 19.21
C GLU A 120 -8.18 5.14 19.24
N ASN A 121 -9.02 4.24 19.73
CA ASN A 121 -10.36 4.60 20.15
C ASN A 121 -10.17 5.57 21.32
N MET A 122 -10.19 6.88 21.05
CA MET A 122 -10.41 7.90 22.06
C MET A 122 -11.85 7.78 22.56
N ALA A 123 -12.17 6.66 23.21
CA ALA A 123 -13.34 6.53 24.06
C ALA A 123 -13.02 7.22 25.38
N GLY A 124 -13.08 8.54 25.39
CA GLY A 124 -13.36 9.30 26.60
C GLY A 124 -14.82 9.04 27.00
N GLY A 125 -15.10 7.84 27.48
CA GLY A 125 -16.43 7.37 27.85
C GLY A 125 -16.26 6.21 28.81
N SER A 126 -16.74 6.42 30.03
CA SER A 126 -16.78 5.48 31.14
C SER A 126 -17.16 4.06 30.73
N GLU A 127 -16.54 3.09 31.41
CA GLU A 127 -16.77 1.64 31.38
C GLU A 127 -18.09 1.17 30.74
N GLY A 128 -17.94 0.35 29.69
CA GLY A 128 -18.80 -0.82 29.51
C GLY A 128 -19.94 -0.71 28.49
N GLU A 129 -19.64 -0.52 27.20
CA GLU A 129 -20.39 -1.21 26.14
C GLU A 129 -19.64 -1.16 24.79
N VAL A 130 -19.20 -2.33 24.29
CA VAL A 130 -18.71 -2.46 22.91
C VAL A 130 -19.91 -2.50 21.96
N HIS A 131 -20.33 -1.35 21.47
CA HIS A 131 -21.28 -1.29 20.37
C HIS A 131 -20.59 -1.70 19.07
N ARG A 132 -20.93 -2.89 18.55
CA ARG A 132 -20.59 -3.29 17.18
C ARG A 132 -21.34 -2.37 16.23
N LEU A 133 -20.63 -1.40 15.64
CA LEU A 133 -21.19 -0.53 14.62
C LEU A 133 -21.40 -1.34 13.33
N VAL A 134 -22.62 -1.84 13.13
CA VAL A 134 -23.05 -2.40 11.84
C VAL A 134 -23.53 -1.22 10.99
N VAL A 135 -22.70 -0.78 10.06
CA VAL A 135 -23.12 0.22 9.07
C VAL A 135 -23.97 -0.50 8.03
N HIS A 136 -25.29 -0.38 8.13
CA HIS A 136 -26.18 -0.68 7.01
C HIS A 136 -26.09 0.48 6.02
N VAL A 137 -25.44 0.22 4.89
CA VAL A 137 -25.50 1.11 3.74
C VAL A 137 -26.69 0.64 2.91
N ASP A 138 -27.81 1.33 3.04
CA ASP A 138 -28.93 1.12 2.14
C ASP A 138 -28.48 1.52 0.73
N PRO A 139 -28.64 0.65 -0.29
CA PRO A 139 -28.32 1.01 -1.65
C PRO A 139 -29.28 2.11 -2.11
N VAL A 140 -28.77 3.33 -2.27
CA VAL A 140 -29.53 4.41 -2.93
C VAL A 140 -29.65 4.04 -4.41
N PRO A 141 -30.86 3.87 -4.95
CA PRO A 141 -31.05 3.57 -6.37
C PRO A 141 -30.45 4.71 -7.21
N LEU A 142 -29.63 4.34 -8.20
CA LEU A 142 -28.95 5.28 -9.11
C LEU A 142 -29.92 6.13 -9.95
N ASP A 143 -31.18 5.71 -10.06
CA ASP A 143 -32.16 6.30 -10.97
C ASP A 143 -32.71 7.67 -10.53
N GLU A 144 -32.66 8.01 -9.24
CA GLU A 144 -33.19 9.31 -8.77
C GLU A 144 -32.21 10.48 -8.99
N LYS A 145 -30.89 10.21 -8.98
CA LYS A 145 -29.89 11.26 -9.25
C LYS A 145 -29.86 11.69 -10.72
N MET A 146 -30.33 10.84 -11.65
CA MET A 146 -30.39 11.19 -13.08
C MET A 146 -31.63 12.01 -13.45
N LYS A 147 -32.71 11.97 -12.65
CA LYS A 147 -33.91 12.80 -12.89
C LYS A 147 -33.74 14.22 -12.35
N ALA A 148 -33.14 14.37 -11.17
CA ALA A 148 -32.91 15.69 -10.57
C ALA A 148 -31.95 16.58 -11.39
N ASN A 149 -30.98 16.00 -12.11
CA ASN A 149 -30.09 16.76 -12.99
C ASN A 149 -30.70 17.16 -14.33
N ARG A 150 -31.80 16.51 -14.78
CA ARG A 150 -32.49 16.87 -16.03
C ARG A 150 -33.50 17.99 -15.85
N GLU A 151 -34.15 18.05 -14.69
CA GLU A 151 -35.14 19.10 -14.39
C GLU A 151 -34.49 20.45 -14.06
N GLY A 152 -33.21 20.46 -13.68
CA GLY A 152 -32.44 21.70 -13.45
C GLY A 152 -31.89 22.37 -14.72
N GLU A 153 -31.72 21.63 -15.83
CA GLU A 153 -31.20 22.18 -17.09
C GLU A 153 -32.29 22.80 -17.99
N GLU A 154 -33.57 22.43 -17.82
CA GLU A 154 -34.68 22.99 -18.62
C GLU A 154 -35.26 24.29 -18.03
N ALA A 155 -34.90 24.67 -16.80
CA ALA A 155 -35.40 25.88 -16.15
C ALA A 155 -34.60 27.16 -16.45
N ASP A 156 -33.42 27.05 -17.07
CA ASP A 156 -32.49 28.17 -17.33
C ASP A 156 -32.48 28.62 -18.82
N SER A 157 -33.42 28.13 -19.64
CA SER A 157 -33.50 28.43 -21.07
C SER A 157 -34.70 29.28 -21.54
N HIS A 158 -35.34 30.05 -20.64
CA HIS A 158 -36.37 31.02 -21.01
C HIS A 158 -36.15 32.42 -20.44
#